data_AF-A0A950RWZ3-F1
#
_entry.id   AF-A0A950RWZ3-F1
#
_cell.length_a   1.000
_cell.length_b   1.000
_cell.length_c   1.000
_cell.angle_alpha   90.00
_cell.angle_beta   90.00
_cell.angle_gamma   90.00
#
_symmetry.space_group_name_H-M   'P 1'
#
loop_
_entity.id
_entity.type
_entity.pdbx_description
1 polymer ?
#
loop_
_entity_poly.entity_id
_entity_poly.type
_entity_poly.pdbx_seq_one_letter_code
_entity_poly.pdbx_strand_id
1 'polypeptide(L)'
;MSSLAIWWIKLGIVPERISPGQPAQNGRHERLHRTLKAATASPPAASIRDQQRRFDAFRQEYNTERPHEALGQHPPIVWYARSPRPFPRRLHEPEYSLTAQSLVSS
;
A
#
# COMPACT_ATOMS: atom_id res chain seq x y z
N MET A 1 -17.35 -8.83 1.66
CA MET A 1 -16.47 -7.72 1.20
C MET A 1 -16.66 -6.55 2.14
N SER A 2 -15.59 -5.87 2.59
CA SER A 2 -15.71 -4.71 3.49
C SER A 2 -16.12 -3.44 2.73
N SER A 3 -16.66 -2.44 3.43
CA SER A 3 -16.99 -1.12 2.87
C SER A 3 -15.78 -0.45 2.20
N LEU A 4 -14.58 -0.57 2.80
CA LEU A 4 -13.33 -0.07 2.22
C LEU A 4 -12.97 -0.76 0.90
N ALA A 5 -13.15 -2.08 0.82
CA ALA A 5 -12.86 -2.84 -0.41
C ALA A 5 -13.79 -2.39 -1.56
N ILE A 6 -15.07 -2.17 -1.27
CA ILE A 6 -16.05 -1.66 -2.23
C ILE A 6 -15.64 -0.26 -2.73
N TRP A 7 -15.18 0.61 -1.81
CA TRP A 7 -14.71 1.95 -2.16
C TRP A 7 -13.48 1.92 -3.09
N TRP A 8 -12.50 1.06 -2.82
CA TRP A 8 -11.36 0.85 -3.72
C TRP A 8 -11.78 0.32 -5.09
N ILE A 9 -12.71 -0.63 -5.15
CA ILE A 9 -13.22 -1.15 -6.43
C ILE A 9 -13.90 -0.04 -7.24
N LYS A 10 -14.68 0.85 -6.60
CA LYS A 10 -15.26 2.04 -7.26
C LYS A 10 -14.19 3.00 -7.79
N LEU A 11 -13.00 3.04 -7.18
CA LEU A 11 -11.83 3.75 -7.69
C LEU A 11 -11.06 2.96 -8.77
N GLY A 12 -11.52 1.78 -9.16
CA GLY A 12 -10.80 0.88 -10.08
C GLY A 12 -9.52 0.32 -9.47
N ILE A 13 -9.48 0.14 -8.15
CA ILE A 13 -8.39 -0.49 -7.40
C ILE A 13 -8.92 -1.83 -6.88
N VAL A 14 -8.37 -2.94 -7.38
CA VAL A 14 -8.76 -4.28 -6.95
C VAL A 14 -7.91 -4.70 -5.75
N PRO A 15 -8.49 -4.94 -4.56
CA PRO A 15 -7.72 -5.34 -3.40
C PRO A 15 -7.30 -6.80 -3.53
N GLU A 16 -6.01 -7.06 -3.63
CA GLU A 16 -5.43 -8.40 -3.59
C GLU A 16 -5.15 -8.82 -2.14
N ARG A 17 -5.45 -10.08 -1.83
CA ARG A 17 -5.19 -10.67 -0.50
C ARG A 17 -4.23 -11.83 -0.65
N ILE A 18 -3.43 -12.05 0.39
CA ILE A 18 -2.61 -13.25 0.46
C ILE A 18 -3.48 -14.50 0.52
N SER A 19 -2.92 -15.61 0.06
CA SER A 19 -3.56 -16.91 0.19
C SER A 19 -3.68 -17.30 1.67
N PRO A 20 -4.79 -17.94 2.09
CA PRO A 20 -4.94 -18.45 3.44
C PRO A 20 -3.76 -19.33 3.84
N GLY A 21 -3.19 -19.09 5.03
CA GLY A 21 -2.06 -19.87 5.56
C GLY A 21 -0.71 -19.62 4.88
N GLN A 22 -0.56 -18.57 4.05
CA GLN A 22 0.70 -18.26 3.36
C GLN A 22 1.34 -16.94 3.84
N PRO A 23 1.88 -16.88 5.07
CA PRO A 23 2.52 -15.67 5.60
C PRO A 23 3.77 -15.24 4.82
N ALA A 24 4.44 -16.17 4.14
CA ALA A 24 5.63 -15.87 3.33
C ALA A 24 5.36 -14.81 2.24
N GLN A 25 4.12 -14.68 1.77
CA GLN A 25 3.72 -13.64 0.80
C GLN A 25 3.85 -12.21 1.37
N ASN A 26 3.87 -12.03 2.70
CA ASN A 26 4.06 -10.74 3.36
C ASN A 26 5.53 -10.39 3.64
N GLY A 27 6.48 -11.26 3.31
CA GLY A 27 7.88 -11.12 3.75
C GLY A 27 8.53 -9.78 3.40
N ARG A 28 8.22 -9.21 2.23
CA ARG A 28 8.71 -7.88 1.83
C ARG A 28 8.17 -6.76 2.74
N HIS A 29 6.87 -6.78 3.04
CA HIS A 29 6.25 -5.80 3.94
C HIS A 29 6.76 -5.95 5.38
N GLU A 30 6.90 -7.18 5.85
CA GLU A 30 7.42 -7.45 7.20
C GLU A 30 8.87 -6.98 7.35
N ARG A 31 9.72 -7.21 6.34
CA ARG A 31 11.10 -6.71 6.33
C ARG A 31 11.15 -5.18 6.38
N LEU A 32 10.32 -4.50 5.58
CA LEU A 32 10.21 -3.04 5.61
C LEU A 32 9.81 -2.55 7.00
N HIS A 33 8.78 -3.13 7.62
CA HIS A 33 8.35 -2.76 8.97
C HIS A 33 9.45 -2.94 10.02
N ARG A 34 10.24 -4.02 9.92
CA ARG A 34 11.37 -4.26 10.81
C ARG A 34 12.42 -3.17 10.68
N THR A 35 12.80 -2.83 9.46
CA THR A 35 13.80 -1.78 9.18
C THR A 35 13.32 -0.39 9.63
N LEU A 36 12.04 -0.05 9.38
CA LEU A 36 11.44 1.20 9.84
C LEU A 36 11.47 1.31 11.37
N LYS A 37 11.04 0.26 12.08
CA LYS A 37 11.03 0.24 13.54
C LYS A 37 12.44 0.38 14.12
N ALA A 38 13.40 -0.35 13.57
CA ALA A 38 14.79 -0.27 14.00
C ALA A 38 15.37 1.14 13.81
N ALA A 39 15.03 1.82 12.71
CA ALA A 39 15.54 3.16 12.43
C ALA A 39 14.87 4.28 13.24
N THR A 40 13.60 4.12 13.61
CA THR A 40 12.80 5.28 14.07
C THR A 40 12.18 5.13 15.46
N ALA A 41 12.06 3.92 15.99
CA ALA A 41 11.21 3.62 17.14
C ALA A 41 11.95 3.12 18.39
N SER A 42 13.29 3.16 18.42
CA SER A 42 14.09 2.73 19.57
C SER A 42 15.23 3.73 19.91
N PRO A 43 15.13 4.52 21.00
CA PRO A 43 13.90 4.76 21.76
C PRO A 43 12.86 5.48 20.89
N PRO A 44 11.55 5.35 21.18
CA PRO A 44 10.54 6.16 20.50
C PRO A 44 10.79 7.64 20.73
N ALA A 45 10.34 8.49 19.81
CA ALA A 45 10.46 9.93 19.99
C ALA A 45 9.56 10.44 21.14
N ALA A 46 9.91 11.57 21.74
CA ALA A 46 9.20 12.14 22.88
C ALA A 46 7.76 12.61 22.56
N SER A 47 7.46 12.86 21.29
CA SER A 47 6.14 13.27 20.83
C SER A 47 5.76 12.65 19.48
N ILE A 48 4.46 12.62 19.17
CA ILE A 48 3.96 12.17 17.86
C ILE A 48 4.54 13.01 16.72
N ARG A 49 4.70 14.33 16.92
CA ARG A 49 5.29 15.23 15.93
C ARG A 49 6.75 14.86 15.65
N ASP A 50 7.51 14.54 16.68
CA ASP A 50 8.91 14.11 16.54
C ASP A 50 9.03 12.74 15.87
N GLN A 51 8.12 11.83 16.20
CA GLN A 51 8.06 10.52 15.57
C GLN A 51 7.74 10.65 14.08
N GLN A 52 6.81 11.54 13.70
CA GLN A 52 6.51 11.83 12.31
C GLN A 52 7.74 12.38 11.58
N ARG A 53 8.50 13.30 12.20
CA ARG A 53 9.77 13.80 11.62
C ARG A 53 10.77 12.67 11.36
N ARG A 54 10.90 11.72 12.28
CA ARG A 54 11.75 10.52 12.09
C ARG A 54 11.24 9.64 10.95
N PHE A 55 9.92 9.45 10.85
CA PHE A 55 9.32 8.70 9.74
C PHE A 55 9.52 9.40 8.39
N ASP A 56 9.41 10.72 8.33
CA ASP A 56 9.61 11.49 7.11
C ASP A 56 11.07 11.43 6.65
N ALA A 57 12.03 11.57 7.58
CA ALA A 57 13.46 11.39 7.30
C ALA A 57 13.77 9.97 6.80
N PHE A 58 13.26 8.94 7.48
CA PHE A 58 13.40 7.56 7.02
C PHE A 58 12.81 7.36 5.62
N ARG A 59 11.62 7.91 5.36
CA ARG A 59 10.96 7.79 4.05
C ARG A 59 11.79 8.45 2.94
N GLN A 60 12.44 9.57 3.23
CA GLN A 60 13.33 10.23 2.29
C GLN A 60 14.53 9.31 1.99
N GLU A 61 15.33 8.98 3.01
CA GLU A 61 16.52 8.13 2.87
C GLU A 61 16.20 6.81 2.14
N TYR A 62 15.16 6.10 2.60
CA TYR A 62 14.78 4.79 2.06
C TYR A 62 14.37 4.84 0.59
N ASN A 63 13.68 5.90 0.16
CA ASN A 63 13.16 5.98 -1.20
C ASN A 63 14.13 6.67 -2.17
N THR A 64 14.97 7.60 -1.70
CA THR A 64 15.79 8.45 -2.58
C THR A 64 17.28 8.16 -2.52
N GLU A 65 17.78 7.59 -1.43
CA GLU A 65 19.23 7.43 -1.20
C GLU A 65 19.65 5.95 -1.13
N ARG A 66 18.83 5.11 -0.48
CA ARG A 66 19.22 3.73 -0.18
C ARG A 66 19.14 2.82 -1.42
N PRO A 67 20.25 2.19 -1.84
CA PRO A 67 20.23 1.21 -2.93
C PRO A 67 19.59 -0.10 -2.46
N HIS A 68 18.70 -0.66 -3.28
CA HIS A 68 18.04 -1.93 -2.99
C HIS A 68 18.47 -3.01 -3.99
N GLU A 69 18.93 -4.15 -3.48
CA GLU A 69 19.39 -5.28 -4.30
C GLU A 69 18.30 -5.80 -5.24
N ALA A 70 17.06 -5.91 -4.76
CA ALA A 70 15.90 -6.30 -5.57
C ALA A 70 15.56 -5.30 -6.70
N LEU A 71 16.15 -4.11 -6.67
CA LEU A 71 16.00 -3.05 -7.67
C LEU A 71 17.33 -2.76 -8.41
N GLY A 72 18.26 -3.72 -8.42
CA GLY A 72 19.54 -3.59 -9.12
C GLY A 72 20.47 -2.54 -8.51
N GLN A 73 20.45 -2.38 -7.18
CA GLN A 73 21.21 -1.34 -6.45
C GLN A 73 20.77 0.10 -6.76
N HIS A 74 19.56 0.29 -7.29
CA HIS A 74 18.96 1.62 -7.42
C HIS A 74 17.96 1.90 -6.28
N PRO A 75 17.80 3.17 -5.88
CA PRO A 75 16.78 3.55 -4.92
C PRO A 75 15.37 3.48 -5.54
N PRO A 76 14.32 3.23 -4.73
CA PRO A 76 12.94 3.09 -5.21
C PRO A 76 12.45 4.24 -6.10
N ILE A 77 12.90 5.48 -5.86
CA ILE A 77 12.46 6.66 -6.61
C ILE A 77 12.74 6.54 -8.11
N VAL A 78 13.77 5.79 -8.52
CA VAL A 78 14.11 5.57 -9.94
C VAL A 78 13.00 4.83 -10.68
N TRP A 79 12.28 3.95 -9.98
CA TRP A 79 11.25 3.10 -10.55
C TRP A 79 9.84 3.66 -10.35
N TYR A 80 9.71 4.71 -9.55
CA TYR A 80 8.43 5.32 -9.24
C TYR A 80 8.08 6.41 -10.24
N ALA A 81 6.93 6.26 -10.91
CA ALA A 81 6.28 7.32 -11.65
C ALA A 81 4.93 7.64 -11.00
N ARG A 82 4.66 8.93 -10.79
CA ARG A 82 3.34 9.37 -10.30
C ARG A 82 2.29 8.97 -11.34
N SER A 83 1.21 8.35 -10.87
CA SER A 83 0.09 8.00 -11.75
C SER A 83 -0.50 9.26 -12.40
N PRO A 84 -0.69 9.28 -13.74
CA PRO A 84 -1.35 10.39 -14.42
C PRO A 84 -2.87 10.38 -14.19
N ARG A 85 -3.42 9.31 -13.61
CA ARG A 85 -4.85 9.17 -13.36
C ARG A 85 -5.30 10.18 -12.30
N PRO A 86 -6.21 11.12 -12.63
CA PRO A 86 -6.73 12.05 -11.64
C PRO A 86 -7.62 11.31 -10.65
N PHE A 87 -7.65 11.80 -9.41
CA PHE A 87 -8.60 11.32 -8.42
C PHE A 87 -10.02 11.79 -8.80
N PRO A 88 -11.00 10.89 -8.92
CA PRO A 88 -12.36 11.27 -9.35
C PRO A 88 -13.06 12.09 -8.26
N ARG A 89 -13.73 13.18 -8.66
CA ARG A 89 -14.49 14.05 -7.73
C ARG A 89 -15.78 13.38 -7.22
N ARG A 90 -16.32 12.42 -7.98
CA ARG A 90 -17.50 11.63 -7.61
C ARG A 90 -17.25 10.19 -8.03
N LEU A 91 -17.62 9.24 -7.18
CA LEU A 91 -17.58 7.82 -7.51
C LEU A 91 -18.92 7.44 -8.14
N HIS A 92 -18.88 6.95 -9.37
CA HIS A 92 -20.07 6.40 -10.01
C HIS A 92 -20.49 5.11 -9.30
N GLU A 93 -21.79 4.85 -9.24
CA GLU A 93 -22.27 3.55 -8.80
C GLU A 93 -21.88 2.50 -9.85
N PRO A 94 -21.40 1.32 -9.43
CA PRO A 94 -21.14 0.25 -10.38
C PRO A 94 -22.44 -0.12 -11.07
N GLU A 95 -22.45 -0.05 -12.39
CA GLU A 95 -23.53 -0.61 -13.19
C GLU A 95 -23.46 -2.14 -13.08
N TYR A 96 -24.32 -2.72 -12.26
CA TYR A 96 -24.53 -4.16 -12.27
C TYR A 96 -25.43 -4.49 -13.45
N SER A 97 -24.85 -5.05 -14.53
CA SER A 97 -25.65 -5.65 -15.60
C SER A 97 -26.52 -6.76 -15.00
N LEU A 98 -27.83 -6.72 -15.27
CA LEU A 98 -28.85 -7.66 -14.75
C LEU A 98 -28.58 -9.14 -15.06
N THR A 99 -27.59 -9.45 -15.90
CA THR A 99 -27.09 -10.81 -16.16
C THR A 99 -26.58 -11.53 -14.90
N ALA A 100 -26.27 -10.79 -13.82
CA ALA A 100 -25.86 -11.37 -12.53
C ALA A 100 -27.03 -11.81 -11.61
N GLN A 101 -28.29 -11.64 -12.01
CA GLN A 101 -29.46 -12.04 -11.20
C GLN A 101 -29.92 -13.49 -11.40
N SER A 102 -29.39 -14.25 -12.37
CA SER A 102 -29.88 -15.61 -12.67
C SER A 102 -29.21 -16.73 -11.86
N LEU A 103 -28.33 -16.43 -10.90
CA LEU A 103 -27.60 -17.45 -10.12
C LEU A 103 -28.02 -17.56 -8.63
N VAL A 104 -29.17 -16.98 -8.24
CA VAL A 104 -29.73 -17.12 -6.88
C VAL A 104 -31.13 -17.74 -6.90
N SER A 105 -31.46 -18.51 -7.95
CA SER A 105 -32.68 -19.32 -7.97
C SER A 105 -32.42 -20.63 -8.72
N SER A 106 -31.75 -21.56 -8.04
CA SER A 106 -31.81 -23.01 -8.26
C SER A 106 -31.33 -23.71 -6.99
#